data_AF-A0A962ARA0-F1
#
_entry.id   AF-A0A962ARA0-F1
#
_cell.length_a   1.000
_cell.length_b   1.000
_cell.length_c   1.000
_cell.angle_alpha   90.00
_cell.angle_beta   90.00
_cell.angle_gamma   90.00
#
_symmetry.space_group_name_H-M   'P 1'
#
loop_
_entity.id
_entity.type
_entity.pdbx_description
1 polymer ?
#
loop_
_entity_poly.entity_id
_entity_poly.type
_entity_poly.pdbx_seq_one_letter_code
_entity_poly.pdbx_strand_id
1 'polypeptide(L)'
;VDRYALVAPSYTDLKTLRAALADYDIVFSQDFGPKILRDNATSDALYADIPGVIRLPTINFYGFHPDTIHLLDPTKGYRYILGPAGVYHSALALFGHIKGFSVEQTEALFSHEAFAFVGYLDVWPSAVEEVLRAGQAAGMKLDSAVARWSRGRAFMYTPTHPRPQVMFDIARLAMGTAGLRTQALDTDDYAVDDLSRDYILPVYPPLAELYGLAGSTVLKLAHYRFSHGVGEMLTLKDYIARSFAHYAGRRREQLVHDRIDQWLGDDEISRTLGLLSAEEMKRRALAR
;
A
#
# COMPACT_ATOMS: atom_id res chain seq x y z
N VAL A 1 -17.93 12.24 11.14
CA VAL A 1 -16.78 11.36 10.84
C VAL A 1 -15.54 12.10 11.28
N ASP A 2 -15.13 11.91 12.53
CA ASP A 2 -13.86 12.45 13.01
C ASP A 2 -12.73 11.67 12.34
N ARG A 3 -11.84 12.38 11.65
CA ARG A 3 -10.70 11.77 10.95
C ARG A 3 -9.58 11.56 11.96
N TYR A 4 -9.36 10.31 12.36
CA TYR A 4 -8.20 9.91 13.14
C TYR A 4 -7.09 9.49 12.17
N ALA A 5 -6.08 10.36 12.00
CA ALA A 5 -4.91 10.02 11.20
C ALA A 5 -4.04 9.00 11.96
N LEU A 6 -3.60 7.94 11.26
CA LEU A 6 -2.60 6.95 11.69
C LEU A 6 -1.22 7.53 12.12
N VAL A 7 -1.08 8.87 12.13
CA VAL A 7 0.19 9.58 12.23
C VAL A 7 0.33 10.36 13.55
N ALA A 8 -0.68 10.38 14.42
CA ALA A 8 -0.59 10.99 15.75
C ALA A 8 -1.23 10.09 16.83
N PRO A 9 -0.59 9.90 18.00
CA PRO A 9 -1.21 9.21 19.12
C PRO A 9 -2.52 9.89 19.51
N SER A 10 -3.57 9.12 19.73
CA SER A 10 -4.82 9.64 20.26
C SER A 10 -4.61 10.16 21.68
N TYR A 11 -5.29 11.26 22.04
CA TYR A 11 -5.40 11.68 23.44
C TYR A 11 -6.32 10.75 24.27
N THR A 12 -6.98 9.81 23.61
CA THR A 12 -7.94 8.86 24.18
C THR A 12 -7.20 7.63 24.74
N ASP A 13 -7.63 7.15 25.90
CA ASP A 13 -7.25 5.85 26.49
C ASP A 13 -8.37 4.82 26.33
N LEU A 14 -8.10 3.54 26.61
CA LEU A 14 -9.07 2.46 26.42
C LEU A 14 -10.35 2.69 27.25
N LYS A 15 -10.21 3.21 28.47
CA LYS A 15 -11.35 3.52 29.35
C LYS A 15 -12.29 4.52 28.69
N THR A 16 -11.73 5.61 28.14
CA THR A 16 -12.49 6.66 27.48
C THR A 16 -13.13 6.15 26.20
N LEU A 17 -12.39 5.38 25.38
CA LEU A 17 -12.94 4.75 24.18
C LEU A 17 -14.12 3.84 24.51
N ARG A 18 -13.98 2.96 25.52
CA ARG A 18 -15.05 2.07 25.98
C ARG A 18 -16.28 2.84 26.45
N ALA A 19 -16.08 3.90 27.24
CA ALA A 19 -17.19 4.74 27.71
C ALA A 19 -17.94 5.37 26.53
N ALA A 20 -17.22 5.83 25.50
CA ALA A 20 -17.83 6.38 24.30
C ALA A 20 -18.59 5.33 23.49
N LEU A 21 -18.13 4.07 23.49
CA LEU A 21 -18.76 2.97 22.74
C LEU A 21 -19.97 2.35 23.45
N ALA A 22 -20.16 2.61 24.75
CA ALA A 22 -21.19 1.95 25.56
C ALA A 22 -22.63 2.23 25.10
N ASP A 23 -22.87 3.39 24.47
CA ASP A 23 -24.20 3.81 24.01
C ASP A 23 -24.51 3.33 22.57
N TYR A 24 -23.61 2.59 21.92
CA TYR A 24 -23.83 2.09 20.57
C TYR A 24 -24.36 0.65 20.57
N ASP A 25 -25.43 0.40 19.82
CA ASP A 25 -25.99 -0.94 19.66
C ASP A 25 -25.06 -1.88 18.87
N ILE A 26 -24.30 -1.31 17.93
CA ILE A 26 -23.40 -2.04 17.02
C ILE A 26 -22.10 -1.27 16.91
N VAL A 27 -20.99 -1.96 17.16
CA VAL A 27 -19.64 -1.43 17.02
C VAL A 27 -18.89 -2.21 15.97
N PHE A 28 -18.39 -1.51 14.94
CA PHE A 28 -17.46 -2.06 13.95
C PHE A 28 -16.05 -1.54 14.23
N SER A 29 -15.04 -2.41 14.15
CA SER A 29 -13.67 -2.02 14.47
C SER A 29 -12.66 -2.82 13.66
N GLN A 30 -11.64 -2.15 13.11
CA GLN A 30 -10.43 -2.80 12.63
C GLN A 30 -9.45 -3.01 13.79
N ASP A 31 -8.54 -3.97 13.64
CA ASP A 31 -7.45 -4.18 14.59
C ASP A 31 -6.56 -2.93 14.67
N PHE A 32 -6.14 -2.58 15.89
CA PHE A 32 -5.18 -1.51 16.13
C PHE A 32 -4.13 -1.92 17.15
N GLY A 33 -2.89 -1.54 16.86
CA GLY A 33 -1.73 -1.84 17.69
C GLY A 33 -1.48 -0.79 18.79
N PRO A 34 -0.39 -0.97 19.56
CA PRO A 34 0.03 0.02 20.55
C PRO A 34 0.36 1.38 19.91
N LYS A 35 0.46 2.43 20.72
CA LYS A 35 0.69 3.84 20.31
C LYS A 35 -0.46 4.53 19.57
N ILE A 36 -1.54 3.82 19.23
CA ILE A 36 -2.77 4.43 18.73
C ILE A 36 -3.54 5.09 19.88
N LEU A 37 -3.70 4.38 20.99
CA LEU A 37 -4.24 4.93 22.24
C LEU A 37 -3.12 5.42 23.17
N ARG A 38 -3.41 6.44 23.98
CA ARG A 38 -2.46 7.07 24.89
C ARG A 38 -1.86 6.11 25.92
N ASP A 39 -2.65 5.14 26.35
CA ASP A 39 -2.28 4.09 27.32
C ASP A 39 -1.67 2.84 26.66
N ASN A 40 -1.41 2.89 25.34
CA ASN A 40 -0.90 1.77 24.53
C ASN A 40 -1.80 0.52 24.51
N ALA A 41 -3.06 0.63 24.91
CA ALA A 41 -4.03 -0.45 24.74
C ALA A 41 -4.21 -0.79 23.25
N THR A 42 -4.53 -2.06 22.98
CA THR A 42 -4.72 -2.62 21.64
C THR A 42 -6.17 -3.00 21.42
N SER A 43 -6.50 -3.34 20.17
CA SER A 43 -7.82 -3.88 19.82
C SER A 43 -8.16 -5.16 20.57
N ASP A 44 -7.18 -6.00 20.92
CA ASP A 44 -7.43 -7.23 21.70
C ASP A 44 -8.04 -6.92 23.08
N ALA A 45 -7.52 -5.88 23.75
CA ALA A 45 -8.07 -5.42 25.03
C ALA A 45 -9.48 -4.85 24.86
N LEU A 46 -9.72 -4.11 23.76
CA LEU A 46 -11.06 -3.63 23.43
C LEU A 46 -12.05 -4.79 23.20
N TYR A 47 -11.65 -5.81 22.45
CA TYR A 47 -12.51 -6.95 22.10
C TYR A 47 -12.79 -7.86 23.30
N ALA A 48 -11.85 -7.96 24.26
CA ALA A 48 -12.09 -8.63 25.53
C ALA A 48 -13.12 -7.88 26.39
N ASP A 49 -13.06 -6.55 26.41
CA ASP A 49 -13.99 -5.70 27.17
C ASP A 49 -15.38 -5.58 26.51
N ILE A 50 -15.44 -5.66 25.18
CA ILE A 50 -16.66 -5.51 24.38
C ILE A 50 -16.77 -6.69 23.39
N PRO A 51 -17.24 -7.87 23.83
CA PRO A 51 -17.27 -9.07 22.99
C PRO A 51 -18.24 -8.98 21.79
N GLY A 52 -19.13 -7.98 21.77
CA GLY A 52 -20.06 -7.72 20.67
C GLY A 52 -19.47 -6.93 19.50
N VAL A 53 -18.19 -6.54 19.55
CA VAL A 53 -17.55 -5.80 18.44
C VAL A 53 -17.44 -6.68 17.20
N ILE A 54 -17.93 -6.16 16.08
CA ILE A 54 -17.79 -6.79 14.77
C ILE A 54 -16.48 -6.32 14.14
N ARG A 55 -15.57 -7.27 13.97
CA ARG A 55 -14.24 -6.99 13.43
C ARG A 55 -14.31 -6.73 11.93
N LEU A 56 -13.57 -5.74 11.47
CA LEU A 56 -13.36 -5.43 10.06
C LEU A 56 -11.92 -5.84 9.69
N PRO A 57 -11.70 -6.50 8.54
CA PRO A 57 -10.36 -6.84 8.11
C PRO A 57 -9.59 -5.57 7.70
N THR A 58 -8.28 -5.56 7.95
CA THR A 58 -7.36 -4.61 7.32
C THR A 58 -6.94 -5.18 5.97
N ILE A 59 -7.34 -4.51 4.89
CA ILE A 59 -7.03 -4.97 3.53
C ILE A 59 -5.68 -4.45 3.10
N ASN A 60 -4.70 -5.35 3.08
CA ASN A 60 -3.39 -5.13 2.50
C ASN A 60 -3.25 -6.05 1.29
N PHE A 61 -2.84 -5.49 0.14
CA PHE A 61 -2.61 -6.26 -1.08
C PHE A 61 -1.47 -5.64 -1.89
N TYR A 62 -0.30 -6.26 -1.79
CA TYR A 62 0.92 -5.81 -2.48
C TYR A 62 1.03 -6.34 -3.91
N GLY A 63 0.09 -7.19 -4.37
CA GLY A 63 0.17 -7.85 -5.68
C GLY A 63 0.29 -6.90 -6.86
N PHE A 64 -0.31 -5.70 -6.76
CA PHE A 64 -0.24 -4.66 -7.78
C PHE A 64 0.99 -3.75 -7.67
N HIS A 65 1.61 -3.71 -6.49
CA HIS A 65 2.65 -2.74 -6.15
C HIS A 65 3.81 -3.40 -5.38
N PRO A 66 4.39 -4.53 -5.85
CA PRO A 66 5.41 -5.27 -5.10
C PRO A 66 6.70 -4.47 -4.88
N ASP A 67 6.94 -3.45 -5.71
CA ASP A 67 8.05 -2.51 -5.56
C ASP A 67 7.91 -1.55 -4.37
N THR A 68 6.72 -1.45 -3.79
CA THR A 68 6.46 -0.53 -2.68
C THR A 68 7.06 -1.06 -1.39
N ILE A 69 7.88 -0.23 -0.76
CA ILE A 69 8.48 -0.45 0.56
C ILE A 69 8.19 0.74 1.48
N HIS A 70 8.33 0.50 2.77
CA HIS A 70 8.28 1.54 3.80
C HIS A 70 9.68 1.69 4.42
N LEU A 71 10.16 2.92 4.56
CA LEU A 71 11.43 3.18 5.21
C LEU A 71 11.20 3.69 6.63
N LEU A 72 11.85 3.02 7.59
CA LEU A 72 11.83 3.39 9.00
C LEU A 72 13.24 3.83 9.40
N ASP A 73 13.42 5.05 9.90
CA ASP A 73 14.72 5.60 10.27
C ASP A 73 15.21 4.97 11.60
N PRO A 74 16.21 4.06 11.58
CA PRO A 74 16.67 3.38 12.80
C PRO A 74 17.30 4.37 13.79
N THR A 75 17.87 5.47 13.29
CA THR A 75 18.49 6.53 14.09
C THR A 75 17.47 7.45 14.78
N LYS A 76 16.19 7.33 14.43
CA LYS A 76 15.07 8.10 15.00
C LYS A 76 13.98 7.23 15.60
N GLY A 77 14.36 6.07 16.15
CA GLY A 77 13.43 5.16 16.81
C GLY A 77 12.41 4.55 15.84
N TYR A 78 12.85 4.23 14.62
CA TYR A 78 12.05 3.60 13.57
C TYR A 78 10.81 4.41 13.17
N ARG A 79 10.94 5.74 13.11
CA ARG A 79 9.89 6.60 12.53
C ARG A 79 9.88 6.47 11.01
N TYR A 80 8.70 6.54 10.41
CA TYR A 80 8.57 6.60 8.95
C TYR A 80 9.38 7.75 8.37
N ILE A 81 10.12 7.43 7.31
CA ILE A 81 10.69 8.39 6.39
C ILE A 81 9.60 8.73 5.37
N LEU A 82 9.32 10.03 5.20
CA LEU A 82 8.38 10.51 4.20
C LEU A 82 9.14 10.95 2.96
N GLY A 83 8.88 10.30 1.82
CA GLY A 83 9.41 10.62 0.50
C GLY A 83 8.41 11.36 -0.40
N PRO A 84 8.68 11.41 -1.72
CA PRO A 84 7.81 12.08 -2.68
C PRO A 84 6.39 11.50 -2.74
N ALA A 85 6.22 10.20 -2.46
CA ALA A 85 4.91 9.53 -2.38
C ALA A 85 4.51 9.21 -0.93
N GLY A 86 4.82 10.12 0.01
CA GLY A 86 4.47 9.96 1.41
C GLY A 86 5.29 8.84 2.06
N VAL A 87 4.61 7.89 2.71
CA VAL A 87 5.28 6.72 3.33
C VAL A 87 5.73 5.67 2.32
N TYR A 88 5.27 5.76 1.07
CA TYR A 88 5.56 4.77 0.03
C TYR A 88 6.84 5.12 -0.72
N HIS A 89 7.79 4.18 -0.69
CA HIS A 89 9.05 4.26 -1.41
C HIS A 89 9.14 3.13 -2.44
N SER A 90 9.89 3.34 -3.51
CA SER A 90 10.24 2.30 -4.47
C SER A 90 11.54 1.60 -4.04
N ALA A 91 11.50 0.27 -3.98
CA ALA A 91 12.66 -0.57 -3.71
C ALA A 91 13.72 -0.42 -4.80
N LEU A 92 13.31 -0.49 -6.07
CA LEU A 92 14.20 -0.29 -7.21
C LEU A 92 14.82 1.12 -7.22
N ALA A 93 14.05 2.16 -6.88
CA ALA A 93 14.59 3.52 -6.78
C ALA A 93 15.60 3.65 -5.63
N LEU A 94 15.33 3.07 -4.46
CA LEU A 94 16.29 3.11 -3.36
C LEU A 94 17.57 2.34 -3.70
N PHE A 95 17.45 1.16 -4.29
CA PHE A 95 18.59 0.38 -4.78
C PHE A 95 19.43 1.18 -5.79
N GLY A 96 18.78 1.74 -6.82
CA GLY A 96 19.46 2.54 -7.85
C GLY A 96 20.22 3.72 -7.25
N HIS A 97 19.62 4.43 -6.29
CA HIS A 97 20.29 5.53 -5.59
C HIS A 97 21.54 5.06 -4.84
N ILE A 98 21.43 4.00 -4.02
CA ILE A 98 22.54 3.52 -3.19
C ILE A 98 23.67 2.92 -4.05
N LYS A 99 23.34 2.26 -5.16
CA LYS A 99 24.33 1.74 -6.12
C LYS A 99 24.93 2.82 -7.02
N GLY A 100 24.42 4.05 -7.00
CA GLY A 100 24.91 5.15 -7.83
C GLY A 100 24.49 5.08 -9.29
N PHE A 101 23.36 4.42 -9.59
CA PHE A 101 22.77 4.44 -10.93
C PHE A 101 22.24 5.83 -11.26
N SER A 102 22.15 6.17 -12.55
CA SER A 102 21.41 7.33 -13.02
C SER A 102 19.90 7.11 -12.91
N VAL A 103 19.13 8.19 -13.08
CA VAL A 103 17.67 8.12 -13.16
C VAL A 103 17.25 7.21 -14.31
N GLU A 104 17.89 7.31 -15.47
CA GLU A 104 17.61 6.49 -16.66
C GLU A 104 17.96 5.02 -16.44
N GLN A 105 19.11 4.73 -15.83
CA GLN A 105 19.50 3.36 -15.48
C GLN A 105 18.48 2.74 -14.51
N THR A 106 18.00 3.52 -13.55
CA THR A 106 17.01 3.06 -12.57
C THR A 106 15.63 2.88 -13.20
N GLU A 107 15.22 3.78 -14.08
CA GLU A 107 13.98 3.67 -14.86
C GLU A 107 13.99 2.43 -15.78
N ALA A 108 15.17 1.99 -16.25
CA ALA A 108 15.33 0.77 -17.02
C ALA A 108 15.13 -0.52 -16.19
N LEU A 109 15.18 -0.45 -14.85
CA LEU A 109 14.84 -1.58 -13.98
C LEU A 109 13.33 -1.83 -13.89
N PHE A 110 12.48 -0.92 -14.37
CA PHE A 110 11.03 -1.12 -14.45
C PHE A 110 10.66 -1.86 -15.73
N SER A 111 11.25 -3.04 -15.91
CA SER A 111 11.12 -3.91 -17.07
C SER A 111 10.67 -5.31 -16.66
N HIS A 112 10.21 -6.11 -17.64
CA HIS A 112 9.73 -7.46 -17.38
C HIS A 112 10.82 -8.35 -16.79
N GLU A 113 12.03 -8.30 -17.37
CA GLU A 113 13.15 -9.14 -16.96
C GLU A 113 13.64 -8.81 -15.54
N ALA A 114 13.73 -7.51 -15.21
CA ALA A 114 14.08 -7.09 -13.87
C ALA A 114 13.00 -7.50 -12.85
N PHE A 115 11.72 -7.36 -13.20
CA PHE A 115 10.60 -7.76 -12.34
C PHE A 115 10.56 -9.26 -12.10
N ALA A 116 10.79 -10.06 -13.14
CA ALA A 116 10.92 -11.51 -13.03
C ALA A 116 12.10 -11.87 -12.11
N PHE A 117 13.26 -11.24 -12.33
CA PHE A 117 14.47 -11.51 -11.55
C PHE A 117 14.31 -11.24 -10.06
N VAL A 118 13.64 -10.14 -9.69
CA VAL A 118 13.41 -9.80 -8.27
C VAL A 118 12.14 -10.44 -7.68
N GLY A 119 11.47 -11.32 -8.43
CA GLY A 119 10.28 -12.06 -7.98
C GLY A 119 8.99 -11.25 -7.93
N TYR A 120 8.94 -10.06 -8.53
CA TYR A 120 7.73 -9.22 -8.54
C TYR A 120 6.59 -9.85 -9.32
N LEU A 121 6.87 -10.70 -10.30
CA LEU A 121 5.84 -11.38 -11.09
C LEU A 121 5.17 -12.55 -10.33
N ASP A 122 5.74 -12.99 -9.20
CA ASP A 122 5.30 -14.16 -8.46
C ASP A 122 4.55 -13.83 -7.15
N VAL A 123 4.32 -12.54 -6.86
CA VAL A 123 3.75 -12.11 -5.57
C VAL A 123 2.25 -12.32 -5.41
N TRP A 124 1.54 -12.68 -6.49
CA TRP A 124 0.08 -12.74 -6.46
C TRP A 124 -0.48 -13.73 -5.43
N PRO A 125 -0.01 -14.99 -5.34
CA PRO A 125 -0.55 -15.95 -4.39
C PRO A 125 -0.42 -15.48 -2.94
N SER A 126 0.77 -15.00 -2.54
CA SER A 126 1.00 -14.50 -1.18
C SER A 126 0.19 -13.24 -0.87
N ALA A 127 0.01 -12.35 -1.85
CA ALA A 127 -0.85 -11.18 -1.69
C ALA A 127 -2.33 -11.56 -1.50
N VAL A 128 -2.83 -12.60 -2.19
CA VAL A 128 -4.19 -13.13 -1.97
C VAL A 128 -4.32 -13.78 -0.60
N GLU A 129 -3.36 -14.63 -0.22
CA GLU A 129 -3.33 -15.29 1.09
C GLU A 129 -3.39 -14.28 2.25
N GLU A 130 -2.71 -13.14 2.12
CA GLU A 130 -2.77 -12.05 3.10
C GLU A 130 -4.20 -11.53 3.32
N VAL A 131 -4.92 -11.27 2.23
CA VAL A 131 -6.31 -10.78 2.28
C VAL A 131 -7.23 -11.84 2.88
N LEU A 132 -7.07 -13.11 2.50
CA LEU A 132 -7.87 -14.20 3.03
C LEU A 132 -7.62 -14.41 4.52
N ARG A 133 -6.36 -14.32 4.96
CA ARG A 133 -5.97 -14.39 6.38
C ARG A 133 -6.57 -13.24 7.18
N ALA A 134 -6.54 -12.02 6.65
CA ALA A 134 -7.18 -10.86 7.28
C ALA A 134 -8.70 -11.04 7.40
N GLY A 135 -9.35 -11.55 6.34
CA GLY A 135 -10.76 -11.91 6.36
C GLY A 135 -11.07 -12.95 7.44
N GLN A 136 -10.31 -14.04 7.48
CA GLN A 136 -10.49 -15.10 8.48
C GLN A 136 -10.33 -14.58 9.91
N ALA A 137 -9.33 -13.73 10.16
CA ALA A 137 -9.12 -13.11 11.48
C ALA A 137 -10.33 -12.24 11.90
N ALA A 138 -11.01 -11.62 10.94
CA ALA A 138 -12.23 -10.85 11.15
C ALA A 138 -13.53 -11.70 11.10
N GLY A 139 -13.44 -13.02 10.92
CA GLY A 139 -14.61 -13.90 10.78
C GLY A 139 -15.35 -13.76 9.44
N MET A 140 -14.70 -13.21 8.41
CA MET A 140 -15.25 -12.97 7.08
C MET A 140 -14.64 -13.90 6.02
N LYS A 141 -15.50 -14.55 5.22
CA LYS A 141 -15.05 -15.35 4.06
C LYS A 141 -14.90 -14.43 2.85
N LEU A 142 -13.66 -14.18 2.42
CA LEU A 142 -13.36 -13.22 1.36
C LEU A 142 -12.99 -13.86 0.01
N ASP A 143 -12.95 -15.19 -0.09
CA ASP A 143 -12.51 -15.92 -1.30
C ASP A 143 -13.25 -15.46 -2.56
N SER A 144 -14.58 -15.45 -2.48
CA SER A 144 -15.43 -15.00 -3.57
C SER A 144 -15.28 -13.50 -3.83
N ALA A 145 -15.06 -12.70 -2.79
CA ALA A 145 -14.91 -11.25 -2.92
C ALA A 145 -13.60 -10.90 -3.64
N VAL A 146 -12.48 -11.48 -3.22
CA VAL A 146 -11.17 -11.33 -3.88
C VAL A 146 -11.26 -11.75 -5.34
N ALA A 147 -11.85 -12.91 -5.65
CA ALA A 147 -12.04 -13.35 -7.02
C ALA A 147 -12.88 -12.38 -7.88
N ARG A 148 -13.82 -11.63 -7.27
CA ARG A 148 -14.57 -10.57 -7.96
C ARG A 148 -13.72 -9.31 -8.14
N TRP A 149 -13.05 -8.86 -7.09
CA TRP A 149 -12.25 -7.64 -7.09
C TRP A 149 -11.10 -7.71 -8.10
N SER A 150 -10.54 -8.91 -8.29
CA SER A 150 -9.44 -9.14 -9.25
C SER A 150 -9.87 -9.13 -10.71
N ARG A 151 -11.17 -8.95 -11.03
CA ARG A 151 -11.63 -8.83 -12.41
C ARG A 151 -11.68 -7.36 -12.85
N GLY A 152 -11.11 -7.07 -14.01
CA GLY A 152 -11.23 -5.77 -14.66
C GLY A 152 -10.11 -4.80 -14.31
N ARG A 153 -10.24 -4.04 -13.20
CA ARG A 153 -9.27 -3.02 -12.79
C ARG A 153 -8.59 -3.39 -11.48
N ALA A 154 -7.38 -2.89 -11.25
CA ALA A 154 -6.72 -3.03 -9.94
C ALA A 154 -7.63 -2.48 -8.83
N PHE A 155 -7.94 -3.30 -7.84
CA PHE A 155 -8.87 -2.94 -6.75
C PHE A 155 -8.22 -2.14 -5.62
N MET A 156 -6.95 -1.79 -5.76
CA MET A 156 -6.18 -1.00 -4.80
C MET A 156 -5.56 0.24 -5.46
N TYR A 157 -5.56 1.37 -4.77
CA TYR A 157 -4.80 2.57 -5.14
C TYR A 157 -3.34 2.51 -4.68
N THR A 158 -3.12 1.97 -3.49
CA THR A 158 -1.82 1.68 -2.87
C THR A 158 -1.94 0.31 -2.19
N PRO A 159 -0.86 -0.30 -1.67
CA PRO A 159 -0.96 -1.58 -0.96
C PRO A 159 -1.99 -1.63 0.17
N THR A 160 -2.39 -0.49 0.74
CA THR A 160 -3.29 -0.41 1.89
C THR A 160 -4.55 0.43 1.64
N HIS A 161 -4.66 1.08 0.47
CA HIS A 161 -5.82 1.92 0.12
C HIS A 161 -6.67 1.23 -0.94
N PRO A 162 -7.71 0.46 -0.53
CA PRO A 162 -8.62 -0.16 -1.46
C PRO A 162 -9.50 0.86 -2.20
N ARG A 163 -9.98 0.46 -3.37
CA ARG A 163 -11.05 1.19 -4.07
C ARG A 163 -12.39 1.03 -3.35
N PRO A 164 -13.36 1.94 -3.58
CA PRO A 164 -14.65 1.91 -2.91
C PRO A 164 -15.33 0.55 -2.95
N GLN A 165 -15.34 -0.16 -4.08
CA GLN A 165 -16.06 -1.44 -4.21
C GLN A 165 -15.62 -2.50 -3.16
N VAL A 166 -14.34 -2.51 -2.77
CA VAL A 166 -13.82 -3.41 -1.74
C VAL A 166 -14.37 -3.04 -0.36
N MET A 167 -14.38 -1.74 -0.06
CA MET A 167 -14.92 -1.21 1.20
C MET A 167 -16.42 -1.48 1.32
N PHE A 168 -17.17 -1.31 0.23
CA PHE A 168 -18.60 -1.64 0.20
C PHE A 168 -18.88 -3.12 0.43
N ASP A 169 -18.11 -4.01 -0.22
CA ASP A 169 -18.27 -5.45 -0.03
C ASP A 169 -17.97 -5.87 1.43
N ILE A 170 -16.93 -5.31 2.05
CA ILE A 170 -16.61 -5.55 3.46
C ILE A 170 -17.70 -5.00 4.38
N ALA A 171 -18.18 -3.78 4.12
CA ALA A 171 -19.26 -3.18 4.90
C ALA A 171 -20.54 -4.02 4.82
N ARG A 172 -20.88 -4.56 3.65
CA ARG A 172 -22.04 -5.44 3.48
C ARG A 172 -21.92 -6.73 4.27
N LEU A 173 -20.74 -7.35 4.25
CA LEU A 173 -20.47 -8.55 5.05
C LEU A 173 -20.57 -8.24 6.55
N ALA A 174 -19.98 -7.14 7.01
CA ALA A 174 -20.03 -6.70 8.40
C ALA A 174 -21.46 -6.39 8.86
N MET A 175 -22.23 -5.67 8.04
CA MET A 175 -23.65 -5.39 8.28
C MET A 175 -24.47 -6.68 8.38
N GLY A 176 -24.20 -7.66 7.51
CA GLY A 176 -24.83 -8.98 7.57
C GLY A 176 -24.55 -9.70 8.89
N THR A 177 -23.30 -9.67 9.37
CA THR A 177 -22.93 -10.19 10.70
C THR A 177 -23.69 -9.48 11.84
N ALA A 178 -23.97 -8.18 11.67
CA ALA A 178 -24.74 -7.38 12.62
C ALA A 178 -26.26 -7.62 12.55
N GLY A 179 -26.75 -8.50 11.66
CA GLY A 179 -28.18 -8.70 11.42
C GLY A 179 -28.86 -7.55 10.67
N LEU A 180 -28.08 -6.62 10.10
CA LEU A 180 -28.59 -5.50 9.32
C LEU A 180 -28.88 -5.94 7.88
N ARG A 181 -29.99 -5.45 7.34
CA ARG A 181 -30.35 -5.69 5.93
C ARG A 181 -29.54 -4.77 5.04
N THR A 182 -28.99 -5.33 3.96
CA THR A 182 -28.32 -4.59 2.90
C THR A 182 -29.15 -4.65 1.62
N GLN A 183 -29.10 -3.59 0.82
CA GLN A 183 -29.71 -3.58 -0.51
C GLN A 183 -28.69 -4.03 -1.56
N ALA A 184 -29.15 -4.80 -2.54
CA ALA A 184 -28.36 -5.13 -3.72
C ALA A 184 -28.33 -3.90 -4.65
N LEU A 185 -27.30 -3.07 -4.48
CA LEU A 185 -27.05 -1.87 -5.26
C LEU A 185 -25.74 -2.01 -6.02
N ASP A 186 -25.65 -1.40 -7.21
CA ASP A 186 -24.35 -1.16 -7.81
C ASP A 186 -23.59 -0.16 -6.95
N THR A 187 -22.37 -0.49 -6.55
CA THR A 187 -21.57 0.37 -5.68
C THR A 187 -21.05 1.58 -6.42
N ASP A 188 -20.86 1.48 -7.75
CA ASP A 188 -20.29 2.58 -8.53
C ASP A 188 -21.26 3.78 -8.59
N ASP A 189 -22.57 3.55 -8.54
CA ASP A 189 -23.59 4.61 -8.53
C ASP A 189 -23.56 5.48 -7.26
N TYR A 190 -23.03 4.94 -6.15
CA TYR A 190 -23.04 5.59 -4.83
C TYR A 190 -21.65 5.74 -4.21
N ALA A 191 -20.60 5.45 -4.97
CA ALA A 191 -19.25 5.42 -4.46
C ALA A 191 -18.77 6.80 -4.03
N VAL A 192 -18.48 6.96 -2.74
CA VAL A 192 -17.67 8.07 -2.23
C VAL A 192 -16.22 7.61 -2.16
N ASP A 193 -15.38 8.16 -3.04
CA ASP A 193 -13.99 7.75 -3.16
C ASP A 193 -13.02 8.70 -2.44
N ASP A 194 -13.07 8.67 -1.12
CA ASP A 194 -12.19 9.50 -0.30
C ASP A 194 -10.72 9.04 -0.33
N LEU A 195 -10.45 7.75 -0.52
CA LEU A 195 -9.09 7.22 -0.59
C LEU A 195 -8.37 7.63 -1.88
N SER A 196 -9.11 7.92 -2.96
CA SER A 196 -8.52 8.52 -4.16
C SER A 196 -7.90 9.90 -3.92
N ARG A 197 -8.22 10.60 -2.82
CA ARG A 197 -7.57 11.86 -2.43
C ARG A 197 -6.11 11.67 -2.05
N ASP A 198 -5.72 10.46 -1.68
CA ASP A 198 -4.34 10.13 -1.34
C ASP A 198 -3.54 9.70 -2.59
N TYR A 199 -2.37 9.13 -2.39
CA TYR A 199 -1.52 8.60 -3.46
C TYR A 199 -2.23 7.52 -4.28
N ILE A 200 -1.98 7.52 -5.59
CA ILE A 200 -2.33 6.40 -6.47
C ILE A 200 -1.03 5.91 -7.12
N LEU A 201 -0.65 4.69 -6.77
CA LEU A 201 0.55 4.05 -7.30
C LEU A 201 0.21 3.30 -8.61
N PRO A 202 1.09 3.37 -9.62
CA PRO A 202 0.88 2.69 -10.88
C PRO A 202 0.96 1.17 -10.72
N VAL A 203 0.14 0.44 -11.48
CA VAL A 203 0.43 -0.96 -11.82
C VAL A 203 1.33 -0.94 -13.05
N TYR A 204 2.60 -1.26 -12.85
CA TYR A 204 3.59 -1.18 -13.92
C TYR A 204 3.29 -2.15 -15.06
N PRO A 205 3.67 -1.83 -16.31
CA PRO A 205 3.29 -2.61 -17.48
C PRO A 205 3.57 -4.12 -17.38
N PRO A 206 4.72 -4.62 -16.88
CA PRO A 206 4.96 -6.06 -16.78
C PRO A 206 3.96 -6.79 -15.86
N LEU A 207 3.56 -6.16 -14.75
CA LEU A 207 2.53 -6.72 -13.85
C LEU A 207 1.15 -6.62 -14.48
N ALA A 208 0.84 -5.48 -15.10
CA ALA A 208 -0.45 -5.24 -15.70
C ALA A 208 -0.71 -6.23 -16.84
N GLU A 209 0.28 -6.49 -17.69
CA GLU A 209 0.21 -7.50 -18.75
C GLU A 209 -0.06 -8.90 -18.17
N LEU A 210 0.71 -9.31 -17.16
CA LEU A 210 0.53 -10.60 -16.49
C LEU A 210 -0.88 -10.77 -15.90
N TYR A 211 -1.45 -9.70 -15.35
CA TYR A 211 -2.77 -9.73 -14.70
C TYR A 211 -3.94 -9.37 -15.64
N GLY A 212 -3.68 -9.08 -16.92
CA GLY A 212 -4.72 -8.64 -17.87
C GLY A 212 -5.35 -7.29 -17.52
N LEU A 213 -4.57 -6.37 -16.95
CA LEU A 213 -4.98 -5.03 -16.53
C LEU A 213 -4.41 -3.94 -17.46
N ALA A 214 -4.99 -2.74 -17.40
CA ALA A 214 -4.38 -1.56 -17.98
C ALA A 214 -3.21 -1.09 -17.10
N GLY A 215 -2.00 -1.12 -17.65
CA GLY A 215 -0.78 -0.66 -16.97
C GLY A 215 -0.58 0.85 -17.05
N SER A 216 0.27 1.38 -16.16
CA SER A 216 0.69 2.78 -16.14
C SER A 216 2.10 2.90 -15.55
N THR A 217 2.76 4.02 -15.82
CA THR A 217 3.98 4.46 -15.14
C THR A 217 3.78 5.81 -14.42
N VAL A 218 2.54 6.30 -14.39
CA VAL A 218 2.17 7.59 -13.80
C VAL A 218 1.70 7.39 -12.36
N LEU A 219 2.29 8.14 -11.45
CA LEU A 219 1.96 8.18 -10.03
C LEU A 219 1.19 9.45 -9.72
N LYS A 220 0.09 9.34 -8.95
CA LYS A 220 -0.65 10.50 -8.45
C LYS A 220 -0.19 10.83 -7.03
N LEU A 221 0.08 12.11 -6.76
CA LEU A 221 0.34 12.61 -5.41
C LEU A 221 -0.95 12.93 -4.65
N ALA A 222 -0.89 12.81 -3.32
CA ALA A 222 -2.00 13.15 -2.44
C ALA A 222 -2.50 14.58 -2.69
N HIS A 223 -3.81 14.72 -2.87
CA HIS A 223 -4.48 15.98 -3.11
C HIS A 223 -5.87 16.00 -2.44
N TYR A 224 -5.95 16.67 -1.30
CA TYR A 224 -7.18 16.70 -0.48
C TYR A 224 -8.17 17.81 -0.89
N ARG A 225 -7.85 18.66 -1.87
CA ARG A 225 -8.65 19.82 -2.28
C ARG A 225 -9.20 19.70 -3.70
N PHE A 226 -9.90 18.61 -4.01
CA PHE A 226 -10.39 18.30 -5.36
C PHE A 226 -11.19 19.40 -6.07
N SER A 227 -11.79 20.35 -5.34
CA SER A 227 -12.40 21.54 -5.95
C SER A 227 -11.41 22.41 -6.75
N HIS A 228 -10.09 22.20 -6.59
CA HIS A 228 -9.03 22.96 -7.24
C HIS A 228 -8.26 22.15 -8.31
N GLY A 229 -8.66 20.90 -8.58
CA GLY A 229 -8.03 20.03 -9.57
C GLY A 229 -7.84 18.60 -9.09
N VAL A 230 -7.36 17.72 -9.98
CA VAL A 230 -7.15 16.29 -9.69
C VAL A 230 -5.87 15.98 -8.92
N GLY A 231 -5.03 16.99 -8.66
CA GLY A 231 -3.72 16.82 -8.02
C GLY A 231 -2.56 16.73 -9.01
N GLU A 232 -1.36 16.56 -8.47
CA GLU A 232 -0.13 16.43 -9.25
C GLU A 232 0.10 14.97 -9.67
N MET A 233 0.55 14.78 -10.92
CA MET A 233 0.92 13.50 -11.48
C MET A 233 2.41 13.50 -11.79
N LEU A 234 3.12 12.45 -11.40
CA LEU A 234 4.54 12.25 -11.71
C LEU A 234 4.69 11.15 -12.75
N THR A 235 5.55 11.41 -13.74
CA THR A 235 6.11 10.32 -14.53
C THR A 235 7.00 9.45 -13.64
N LEU A 236 7.25 8.20 -14.05
CA LEU A 236 8.20 7.34 -13.35
C LEU A 236 9.58 8.00 -13.24
N LYS A 237 10.06 8.62 -14.32
CA LYS A 237 11.31 9.36 -14.34
C LYS A 237 11.35 10.48 -13.30
N ASP A 238 10.30 11.30 -13.22
CA ASP A 238 10.20 12.38 -12.23
C ASP A 238 10.12 11.86 -10.80
N TYR A 239 9.39 10.76 -10.58
CA TYR A 239 9.30 10.11 -9.28
C TYR A 239 10.67 9.57 -8.82
N ILE A 240 11.42 8.93 -9.71
CA ILE A 240 12.78 8.45 -9.42
C ILE A 240 13.71 9.63 -9.10
N ALA A 241 13.70 10.68 -9.93
CA ALA A 241 14.53 11.87 -9.72
C ALA A 241 14.24 12.56 -8.38
N ARG A 242 12.95 12.74 -8.03
CA ARG A 242 12.55 13.30 -6.72
C ARG A 242 12.93 12.38 -5.57
N SER A 243 12.84 11.06 -5.75
CA SER A 243 13.26 10.09 -4.74
C SER A 243 14.77 10.16 -4.51
N PHE A 244 15.57 10.27 -5.57
CA PHE A 244 17.03 10.41 -5.49
C PHE A 244 17.43 11.69 -4.76
N ALA A 245 16.82 12.82 -5.12
CA ALA A 245 17.06 14.10 -4.43
C ALA A 245 16.71 13.99 -2.93
N HIS A 246 15.62 13.27 -2.61
CA HIS A 246 15.22 13.01 -1.23
C HIS A 246 16.24 12.13 -0.48
N TYR A 247 16.74 11.07 -1.10
CA TYR A 247 17.71 10.16 -0.49
C TYR A 247 19.09 10.78 -0.33
N ALA A 248 19.53 11.62 -1.28
CA ALA A 248 20.82 12.31 -1.24
C ALA A 248 20.98 13.21 0.00
N GLY A 249 19.88 13.70 0.57
CA GLY A 249 19.89 14.46 1.83
C GLY A 249 20.00 13.62 3.10
N ARG A 250 20.21 12.30 3.00
CA ARG A 250 20.19 11.37 4.13
C ARG A 250 21.49 10.57 4.23
N ARG A 251 21.81 10.13 5.45
CA ARG A 251 22.93 9.21 5.69
C ARG A 251 22.51 7.77 5.40
N ARG A 252 23.46 6.93 4.97
CA ARG A 252 23.20 5.52 4.62
C ARG A 252 22.55 4.72 5.75
N GLU A 253 22.95 4.97 7.00
CA GLU A 253 22.39 4.35 8.22
C GLU A 253 20.90 4.67 8.45
N GLN A 254 20.35 5.69 7.77
CA GLN A 254 18.93 6.04 7.84
C GLN A 254 18.11 5.33 6.76
N LEU A 255 18.75 4.83 5.71
CA LEU A 255 18.12 4.26 4.52
C LEU A 255 18.25 2.72 4.53
N VAL A 256 17.77 2.09 5.60
CA VAL A 256 17.88 0.65 5.84
C VAL A 256 16.58 -0.03 5.46
N HIS A 257 16.67 -1.15 4.74
CA HIS A 257 15.52 -1.99 4.40
C HIS A 257 16.03 -3.37 3.99
N ASP A 258 15.55 -4.44 4.66
CA ASP A 258 16.05 -5.81 4.52
C ASP A 258 16.19 -6.27 3.07
N ARG A 259 15.16 -6.06 2.24
CA ARG A 259 15.19 -6.40 0.80
C ARG A 259 16.33 -5.70 0.05
N ILE A 260 16.56 -4.42 0.34
CA ILE A 260 17.58 -3.64 -0.37
C ILE A 260 18.96 -4.02 0.14
N ASP A 261 19.11 -4.22 1.44
CA ASP A 261 20.36 -4.69 2.02
C ASP A 261 20.74 -6.07 1.49
N GLN A 262 19.76 -6.97 1.29
CA GLN A 262 19.97 -8.25 0.62
C GLN A 262 20.49 -8.07 -0.81
N TRP A 263 19.83 -7.24 -1.64
CA TRP A 263 20.28 -7.01 -3.01
C TRP A 263 21.65 -6.35 -3.08
N LEU A 264 21.95 -5.42 -2.17
CA LEU A 264 23.22 -4.72 -2.12
C LEU A 264 24.37 -5.61 -1.64
N GLY A 265 24.10 -6.54 -0.71
CA GLY A 265 25.06 -7.46 -0.12
C GLY A 265 25.34 -8.71 -0.95
N ASP A 266 24.51 -9.00 -1.95
CA ASP A 266 24.72 -10.06 -2.93
C ASP A 266 25.25 -9.47 -4.25
N ASP A 267 26.52 -9.74 -4.55
CA ASP A 267 27.21 -9.24 -5.74
C ASP A 267 26.59 -9.78 -7.03
N GLU A 268 26.05 -11.00 -7.03
CA GLU A 268 25.40 -11.59 -8.19
C GLU A 268 24.08 -10.88 -8.50
N ILE A 269 23.26 -10.62 -7.47
CA ILE A 269 22.02 -9.85 -7.62
C ILE A 269 22.32 -8.45 -8.12
N SER A 270 23.26 -7.76 -7.46
CA SER A 270 23.66 -6.39 -7.82
C SER A 270 24.16 -6.28 -9.26
N ARG A 271 25.04 -7.20 -9.68
CA ARG A 271 25.58 -7.25 -11.04
C ARG A 271 24.48 -7.54 -12.06
N THR A 272 23.58 -8.47 -11.76
CA THR A 272 22.49 -8.86 -12.67
C THR A 272 21.52 -7.71 -12.90
N LEU A 273 21.12 -6.99 -11.85
CA LEU A 273 20.31 -5.77 -12.01
C LEU A 273 21.00 -4.71 -12.87
N GLY A 274 22.33 -4.53 -12.73
CA GLY A 274 23.10 -3.65 -13.60
C GLY A 274 23.09 -4.07 -15.07
N LEU A 275 23.21 -5.37 -15.36
CA LEU A 275 23.14 -5.91 -16.71
C LEU A 275 21.74 -5.73 -17.33
N LEU A 276 20.69 -6.05 -16.57
CA LEU A 276 19.30 -5.90 -17.02
C LEU A 276 18.95 -4.43 -17.32
N SER A 277 19.41 -3.51 -16.46
CA SER A 277 19.30 -2.06 -16.72
C SER A 277 19.98 -1.66 -18.04
N ALA A 278 21.22 -2.10 -18.26
CA ALA A 278 21.98 -1.78 -19.48
C ALA A 278 21.33 -2.36 -20.74
N GLU A 279 20.82 -3.59 -20.67
CA GLU A 279 20.14 -4.25 -21.78
C GLU A 279 18.84 -3.54 -22.15
N GLU A 280 18.01 -3.19 -21.16
CA GLU A 280 16.77 -2.46 -21.38
C GLU A 280 17.03 -1.05 -21.92
N MET A 281 18.07 -0.35 -21.44
CA MET A 281 18.48 0.93 -22.03
C MET A 281 18.85 0.79 -23.51
N LYS A 282 19.60 -0.26 -23.87
CA LYS A 282 19.96 -0.55 -25.27
C LYS A 282 18.71 -0.85 -26.10
N ARG A 283 17.76 -1.62 -25.57
CA ARG A 283 16.48 -1.93 -26.23
C ARG A 283 15.67 -0.66 -26.52
N ARG A 284 15.54 0.23 -25.52
CA ARG A 284 14.84 1.52 -25.68
C ARG A 284 15.52 2.45 -26.69
N ALA A 285 16.85 2.42 -26.76
CA ALA A 285 17.60 3.22 -27.72
C ALA A 285 17.41 2.74 -29.17
N LEU A 286 17.28 1.43 -29.39
CA LEU A 286 17.03 0.83 -30.71
C LEU A 286 15.58 0.97 -31.19
N ALA A 287 14.64 1.21 -30.28
CA ALA A 287 13.21 1.39 -30.60
C ALA A 287 12.83 2.84 -30.96
N ARG A 288 13.78 3.79 -30.90
CA ARG A 288 13.61 5.21 -31.25
C ARG A 288 14.19 5.49 -32.62
#